data_AF-A0A918HEZ3-F1
#
_entry.id   AF-A0A918HEZ3-F1
#
_cell.length_a   1.000
_cell.length_b   1.000
_cell.length_c   1.000
_cell.angle_alpha   90.00
_cell.angle_beta   90.00
_cell.angle_gamma   90.00
#
_symmetry.space_group_name_H-M   'P 1'
#
loop_
_entity.id
_entity.type
_entity.pdbx_description
1 polymer ?
#
loop_
_entity_poly.entity_id
_entity_poly.type
_entity_poly.pdbx_seq_one_letter_code
_entity_poly.pdbx_strand_id
1 'polypeptide(L)'
;MMSAGTASNTVPARAALNVDVRVPTAAAQTAVDQPIAPLTQAAVGGASDGNCTAGVGCPTLDGLGAVGDGANADHEHVVTATMPVRARLLAHLVGALR
;
A
#
# COMPACT_ATOMS: atom_id res chain seq x y z
N MET A 1 4.67 -11.35 -7.65
CA MET A 1 6.11 -11.03 -7.48
C MET A 1 6.22 -9.55 -7.12
N MET A 2 7.04 -9.18 -6.14
CA MET A 2 7.22 -7.79 -5.68
C MET A 2 8.71 -7.45 -5.66
N SER A 3 9.08 -6.22 -5.99
CA SER A 3 10.44 -5.69 -5.90
C SER A 3 10.44 -4.21 -5.48
N ALA A 4 11.37 -3.81 -4.62
CA ALA A 4 11.50 -2.42 -4.17
C ALA A 4 12.93 -2.16 -3.66
N GLY A 5 13.59 -1.10 -4.17
CA GLY A 5 14.91 -0.68 -3.69
C GLY A 5 16.06 -1.69 -3.80
N THR A 6 17.26 -1.24 -3.41
CA THR A 6 18.45 -2.10 -3.29
C THR A 6 19.31 -1.78 -2.06
N ALA A 7 19.06 -0.67 -1.38
CA ALA A 7 19.81 -0.23 -0.20
C ALA A 7 18.93 -0.32 1.05
N SER A 8 19.53 -0.78 2.16
CA SER A 8 18.81 -1.08 3.40
C SER A 8 18.40 0.14 4.22
N ASN A 9 18.90 1.32 3.89
CA ASN A 9 18.68 2.55 4.67
C ASN A 9 18.28 3.76 3.80
N THR A 10 17.59 3.50 2.69
CA THR A 10 17.12 4.54 1.78
C THR A 10 15.68 4.24 1.38
N VAL A 11 14.80 5.24 1.44
CA VAL A 11 13.45 5.14 0.86
C VAL A 11 13.62 4.95 -0.65
N PRO A 12 13.18 3.81 -1.22
CA PRO A 12 13.42 3.53 -2.61
C PRO A 12 12.63 4.48 -3.49
N ALA A 13 13.27 4.99 -4.54
CA ALA A 13 12.62 5.85 -5.51
C ALA A 13 11.56 5.11 -6.34
N ARG A 14 11.52 3.77 -6.31
CA ARG A 14 10.53 2.92 -7.01
C ARG A 14 10.30 1.60 -6.28
N ALA A 15 9.05 1.16 -6.28
CA ALA A 15 8.61 -0.19 -5.95
C ALA A 15 7.64 -0.70 -7.03
N ALA A 16 7.58 -2.02 -7.22
CA ALA A 16 6.68 -2.69 -8.15
C ALA A 16 6.11 -3.95 -7.52
N LEU A 17 4.82 -4.20 -7.71
CA LEU A 17 4.12 -5.41 -7.28
C LEU A 17 3.24 -5.91 -8.43
N ASN A 18 3.31 -7.22 -8.70
CA ASN A 18 2.36 -7.89 -9.59
C ASN A 18 1.22 -8.48 -8.76
N VAL A 19 -0.02 -8.09 -9.09
CA VAL A 19 -1.26 -8.59 -8.49
C VAL A 19 -1.99 -9.43 -9.53
N ASP A 20 -2.22 -10.72 -9.24
CA ASP A 20 -3.08 -11.58 -10.07
C ASP A 20 -4.53 -11.44 -9.58
N VAL A 21 -5.43 -11.07 -10.48
CA VAL A 21 -6.85 -10.93 -10.18
C VAL A 21 -7.62 -11.86 -11.10
N ARG A 22 -8.50 -12.69 -10.52
CA ARG A 22 -9.39 -13.59 -11.27
C ARG A 22 -10.83 -13.19 -11.04
N VAL A 23 -11.51 -12.83 -12.11
CA VAL A 23 -12.92 -12.44 -12.10
C VAL A 23 -13.66 -13.14 -13.25
N PRO A 24 -14.96 -13.44 -13.07
CA PRO A 24 -15.71 -14.25 -14.02
C PRO A 24 -16.08 -13.50 -15.32
N THR A 25 -15.96 -12.17 -15.35
CA THR A 25 -16.37 -11.35 -16.50
C THR A 25 -15.42 -10.18 -16.76
N ALA A 26 -15.35 -9.73 -18.00
CA ALA A 26 -14.56 -8.55 -18.38
C ALA A 26 -15.06 -7.27 -17.68
N ALA A 27 -16.37 -7.14 -17.46
CA ALA A 27 -16.93 -6.01 -16.71
C ALA A 27 -16.43 -5.97 -15.25
N ALA A 28 -16.35 -7.14 -14.61
CA ALA A 28 -15.76 -7.24 -13.27
C ALA A 28 -14.25 -6.93 -13.28
N GLN A 29 -13.54 -7.29 -14.36
CA GLN A 29 -12.11 -6.95 -14.51
C GLN A 29 -11.93 -5.43 -14.56
N THR A 30 -12.69 -4.74 -15.43
CA THR A 30 -12.62 -3.27 -15.53
C THR A 30 -12.98 -2.58 -14.21
N ALA A 31 -13.95 -3.11 -13.46
CA ALA A 31 -14.32 -2.58 -12.15
C ALA A 31 -13.22 -2.74 -11.10
N VAL A 32 -12.35 -3.76 -11.23
CA VAL A 32 -11.17 -3.94 -10.38
C VAL A 32 -10.00 -3.06 -10.86
N ASP A 33 -9.79 -2.96 -12.17
CA ASP A 33 -8.66 -2.24 -12.74
C ASP A 33 -8.78 -0.72 -12.57
N GLN A 34 -9.97 -0.14 -12.75
CA GLN A 34 -10.15 1.32 -12.70
C GLN A 34 -9.70 1.96 -11.37
N PRO A 35 -10.07 1.40 -10.19
CA PRO A 35 -9.59 1.92 -8.91
C PRO A 35 -8.10 1.69 -8.65
N ILE A 36 -7.50 0.66 -9.27
CA ILE A 36 -6.08 0.28 -9.06
C ILE A 36 -5.14 1.06 -9.99
N ALA A 37 -5.57 1.36 -11.22
CA ALA A 37 -4.79 2.07 -12.23
C ALA A 37 -4.14 3.40 -11.76
N PRO A 38 -4.81 4.24 -10.94
CA PRO A 38 -4.20 5.49 -10.46
C PRO A 38 -3.30 5.31 -9.21
N LEU A 39 -3.10 4.10 -8.69
CA LEU A 39 -2.22 3.90 -7.53
C LEU A 39 -0.78 4.28 -7.87
N THR A 40 -0.23 5.21 -7.11
CA THR A 40 1.17 5.64 -7.17
C THR A 40 1.87 5.36 -5.85
N GLN A 41 3.20 5.31 -5.87
CA GLN A 41 3.95 5.40 -4.62
C GLN A 41 3.86 6.82 -4.05
N ALA A 42 3.92 6.94 -2.73
CA ALA A 42 4.11 8.21 -2.04
C ALA A 42 5.37 8.11 -1.18
N ALA A 43 6.30 9.04 -1.36
CA ALA A 43 7.38 9.26 -0.42
C ALA A 43 6.89 10.28 0.61
N VAL A 44 6.76 9.85 1.87
CA VAL A 44 6.37 10.70 2.99
C VAL A 44 7.53 10.80 3.99
N GLY A 45 7.55 11.88 4.78
CA GLY A 45 8.46 11.97 5.91
C GLY A 45 8.10 10.97 7.02
N GLY A 46 9.04 10.69 7.92
CA GLY A 46 8.84 9.78 9.05
C GLY A 46 9.60 8.46 8.91
N ALA A 47 9.31 7.52 9.82
CA ALA A 47 9.89 6.19 9.86
C ALA A 47 8.81 5.15 10.16
N SER A 48 9.05 3.92 9.73
CA SER A 48 8.18 2.78 9.99
C SER A 48 9.04 1.53 10.18
N ASP A 49 8.52 0.54 10.91
CA ASP A 49 9.11 -0.79 11.05
C ASP A 49 9.25 -1.53 9.70
N GLY A 50 8.54 -1.04 8.67
CA GLY A 50 8.76 -1.42 7.28
C GLY A 50 10.23 -1.29 6.83
N ASN A 51 10.98 -0.31 7.36
CA ASN A 51 12.40 -0.17 7.06
C ASN A 51 13.23 -1.36 7.57
N CYS A 52 12.86 -1.96 8.69
CA CYS A 52 13.61 -3.10 9.24
C CYS A 52 13.49 -4.33 8.33
N THR A 53 12.27 -4.60 7.86
CA THR A 53 12.00 -5.74 6.96
C THR A 53 12.60 -5.49 5.57
N ALA A 54 12.46 -4.29 5.03
CA ALA A 54 13.11 -3.90 3.77
C ALA A 54 14.65 -3.98 3.88
N GLY A 55 15.20 -3.60 5.03
CA GLY A 55 16.64 -3.59 5.29
C GLY A 55 17.31 -4.97 5.20
N VAL A 56 16.57 -6.05 5.44
CA VAL A 56 17.04 -7.43 5.28
C VAL A 56 16.69 -8.03 3.91
N GLY A 57 16.25 -7.21 2.95
CA GLY A 57 15.91 -7.63 1.59
C GLY A 57 14.53 -8.27 1.46
N CYS A 58 13.68 -8.22 2.50
CA CYS A 58 12.29 -8.65 2.37
C CYS A 58 11.54 -7.64 1.51
N PRO A 59 10.81 -8.09 0.46
CA PRO A 59 9.87 -7.22 -0.23
C PRO A 59 8.82 -6.70 0.75
N THR A 60 8.83 -5.39 1.02
CA THR A 60 7.92 -4.75 1.98
C THR A 60 6.99 -3.77 1.27
N LEU A 61 5.69 -3.93 1.52
CA LEU A 61 4.66 -2.96 1.17
C LEU A 61 4.19 -2.30 2.46
N ASP A 62 4.39 -0.99 2.57
CA ASP A 62 4.10 -0.20 3.75
C ASP A 62 3.28 1.05 3.39
N GLY A 63 2.82 1.82 4.39
CA GLY A 63 1.98 3.01 4.17
C GLY A 63 0.52 2.67 3.90
N LEU A 64 0.09 1.45 4.20
CA LEU A 64 -1.30 1.02 4.09
C LEU A 64 -2.15 1.44 5.31
N GLY A 65 -1.70 2.42 6.11
CA GLY A 65 -2.41 3.01 7.26
C GLY A 65 -3.34 4.17 6.93
N ALA A 66 -4.04 4.72 7.93
CA ALA A 66 -5.10 5.69 7.74
C ALA A 66 -4.72 6.95 6.93
N VAL A 67 -5.73 7.59 6.31
CA VAL A 67 -5.59 8.92 5.70
C VAL A 67 -5.99 9.95 6.75
N GLY A 68 -5.13 10.94 6.96
CA GLY A 68 -5.25 11.90 8.04
C GLY A 68 -4.11 12.90 8.00
N ASP A 69 -4.00 13.72 9.03
CA ASP A 69 -2.93 14.70 9.18
C ASP A 69 -2.60 14.90 10.66
N GLY A 70 -1.47 15.56 10.92
CA GLY A 70 -1.05 15.94 12.26
C GLY A 70 -0.62 14.76 13.12
N ALA A 71 -0.06 13.69 12.54
CA ALA A 71 0.44 12.56 13.32
C ALA A 71 1.37 13.06 14.44
N ASN A 72 1.07 12.69 15.69
CA ASN A 72 1.76 13.14 16.91
C ASN A 72 1.61 14.64 17.22
N ALA A 73 0.52 15.28 16.80
CA ALA A 73 0.20 16.68 17.11
C ALA A 73 -1.21 16.83 17.71
N ASP A 74 -1.49 17.97 18.35
CA ASP A 74 -2.81 18.25 18.96
C ASP A 74 -3.98 18.22 17.95
N HIS A 75 -3.68 18.36 16.66
CA HIS A 75 -4.65 18.30 15.57
C HIS A 75 -4.61 16.96 14.80
N GLU A 76 -4.05 15.90 15.42
CA GLU A 76 -4.04 14.55 14.88
C GLU A 76 -5.47 14.09 14.58
N HIS A 77 -5.71 13.68 13.33
CA HIS A 77 -7.03 13.20 12.93
C HIS A 77 -6.94 12.21 11.76
N VAL A 78 -8.02 11.46 11.59
CA VAL A 78 -8.24 10.53 10.47
C VAL A 78 -9.51 10.91 9.72
N VAL A 79 -9.46 10.87 8.39
CA VAL A 79 -10.61 11.06 7.51
C VAL A 79 -11.40 9.74 7.43
N THR A 80 -12.34 9.55 8.37
CA THR A 80 -13.12 8.30 8.54
C THR A 80 -13.83 7.82 7.28
N ALA A 81 -14.33 8.74 6.45
CA ALA A 81 -15.00 8.42 5.19
C ALA A 81 -14.13 7.61 4.21
N THR A 82 -12.80 7.68 4.33
CA THR A 82 -11.87 6.94 3.48
C THR A 82 -11.58 5.53 3.99
N MET A 83 -11.82 5.24 5.28
CA MET A 83 -11.40 3.99 5.92
C MET A 83 -12.07 2.73 5.36
N PRO A 84 -13.37 2.72 4.98
CA PRO A 84 -14.00 1.52 4.44
C PRO A 84 -13.31 0.98 3.17
N VAL A 85 -12.96 1.87 2.24
CA VAL A 85 -12.28 1.49 0.99
C VAL A 85 -10.90 0.92 1.29
N ARG A 86 -10.18 1.51 2.24
CA ARG A 86 -8.84 1.05 2.63
C ARG A 86 -8.85 -0.29 3.35
N ALA A 87 -9.80 -0.48 4.27
CA ALA A 87 -9.98 -1.76 4.96
C ALA A 87 -10.31 -2.87 3.96
N ARG A 88 -11.16 -2.56 2.96
CA ARG A 88 -11.45 -3.49 1.86
C ARG A 88 -10.18 -3.83 1.08
N LEU A 89 -9.36 -2.86 0.70
CA LEU A 89 -8.10 -3.11 -0.01
C LEU A 89 -7.19 -4.04 0.80
N LEU A 90 -6.95 -3.75 2.08
CA LEU A 90 -6.12 -4.58 2.95
C LEU A 90 -6.67 -6.00 3.07
N ALA A 91 -7.98 -6.16 3.24
CA ALA A 91 -8.62 -7.47 3.29
C ALA A 91 -8.42 -8.28 2.00
N HIS A 92 -8.49 -7.63 0.82
CA HIS A 92 -8.21 -8.31 -0.45
C HIS A 92 -6.74 -8.72 -0.56
N LEU A 93 -5.80 -7.84 -0.16
CA LEU A 93 -4.36 -8.17 -0.17
C LEU A 93 -4.06 -9.36 0.73
N VAL A 94 -4.59 -9.38 1.96
CA VAL A 94 -4.43 -10.51 2.89
C VAL A 94 -5.12 -11.77 2.34
N GLY A 95 -6.27 -11.63 1.70
CA GLY A 95 -6.99 -12.73 1.07
C GLY A 95 -6.19 -13.38 -0.08
N ALA A 96 -5.47 -12.59 -0.87
CA ALA A 96 -4.67 -13.07 -1.99
C ALA A 96 -3.37 -13.80 -1.59
N LEU A 97 -3.02 -13.79 -0.29
CA LEU A 97 -1.86 -14.51 0.24
C LEU A 97 -2.21 -15.94 0.71
N ARG A 98 -3.48 -16.33 0.61
CA ARG A 98 -3.98 -17.68 0.92
C ARG A 98 -4.18 -18.48 -0.35
#